data_AF-A0A813T7F6-F1
#
_entry.id   AF-A0A813T7F6-F1
#
_cell.length_a   1.000
_cell.length_b   1.000
_cell.length_c   1.000
_cell.angle_alpha   90.00
_cell.angle_beta   90.00
_cell.angle_gamma   90.00
#
_symmetry.space_group_name_H-M   'P 1'
#
loop_
_entity.id
_entity.type
_entity.pdbx_description
1 polymer ?
#
loop_
_entity_poly.entity_id
_entity_poly.type
_entity_poly.pdbx_seq_one_letter_code
_entity_poly.pdbx_strand_id
1 'polypeptide(L)' 'MRETTNEAYEINEVASYVIELVLNSTSARLIESVTIESQYCPFVSLTCDSTSKYRSYNGTCNNLDNPLYGGSNTPYK' A
#
# COMPACT_ATOMS: atom_id res chain seq x y z
N MET A 1 -7.13 -15.84 -6.27
CA MET A 1 -7.34 -14.39 -6.26
C MET A 1 -8.30 -14.09 -5.13
N ARG A 2 -7.88 -13.37 -4.10
CA ARG A 2 -8.79 -12.95 -3.05
C ARG A 2 -9.51 -11.72 -3.59
N GLU A 3 -10.82 -11.81 -3.73
CA GLU A 3 -11.66 -10.65 -3.98
C GLU A 3 -11.36 -9.66 -2.85
N THR A 4 -10.72 -8.54 -3.19
CA THR A 4 -10.81 -7.35 -2.35
C THR A 4 -12.32 -7.12 -2.18
N THR A 5 -12.82 -7.15 -0.94
CA THR A 5 -14.26 -6.92 -0.72
C THR A 5 -14.63 -5.63 -1.45
N ASN A 6 -15.75 -5.61 -2.18
CA ASN A 6 -16.17 -4.45 -2.96
C ASN A 6 -16.10 -3.15 -2.12
N GLU A 7 -16.37 -3.27 -0.82
CA GLU A 7 -16.20 -2.23 0.20
C GLU A 7 -14.78 -1.62 0.24
N ALA A 8 -13.72 -2.42 0.22
CA ALA A 8 -12.35 -1.91 0.24
C ALA A 8 -11.96 -1.22 -1.08
N TYR A 9 -12.52 -1.68 -2.20
CA TYR A 9 -12.36 -1.02 -3.50
C TYR A 9 -13.06 0.34 -3.51
N GLU A 10 -14.32 0.38 -3.07
CA GLU A 10 -15.13 1.62 -2.98
C GLU A 10 -14.50 2.64 -2.02
N ILE A 11 -14.01 2.20 -0.86
CA ILE A 11 -13.32 3.09 0.10
C ILE A 11 -12.05 3.68 -0.53
N ASN A 12 -11.27 2.88 -1.27
CA ASN A 12 -10.08 3.38 -1.94
C ASN A 12 -10.40 4.37 -3.07
N GLU A 13 -11.47 4.12 -3.82
CA GLU A 13 -11.93 5.02 -4.90
C GLU A 13 -12.40 6.37 -4.32
N VAL A 14 -13.23 6.34 -3.28
CA VAL A 14 -13.72 7.55 -2.60
C VAL A 14 -12.57 8.31 -1.93
N ALA A 15 -11.67 7.61 -1.23
CA ALA A 15 -10.52 8.25 -0.59
C ALA A 15 -9.61 8.93 -1.61
N SER A 16 -9.35 8.28 -2.75
CA SER A 16 -8.50 8.85 -3.82
C SER A 16 -9.13 10.12 -4.41
N TYR A 17 -10.43 10.08 -4.71
CA TYR A 17 -11.16 11.24 -5.25
C TYR A 17 -11.20 12.41 -4.27
N VAL A 18 -11.47 12.15 -2.98
CA VAL A 18 -11.49 13.19 -1.94
C VAL A 18 -10.10 13.81 -1.77
N ILE A 19 -9.04 13.01 -1.79
CA ILE A 19 -7.66 13.52 -1.73
C ILE A 19 -7.36 14.43 -2.92
N GLU A 20 -7.72 14.03 -4.13
CA GLU A 20 -7.53 14.86 -5.33
C GLU A 20 -8.31 16.17 -5.27
N LEU A 21 -9.56 16.14 -4.80
CA LEU A 21 -10.41 17.33 -4.65
C LEU A 21 -9.81 18.30 -3.62
N VAL A 22 -9.36 17.77 -2.47
CA VAL A 22 -8.74 18.57 -1.42
C VAL A 22 -7.48 19.24 -1.95
N LEU A 23 -6.58 18.49 -2.61
CA LEU A 23 -5.33 19.02 -3.16
C LEU A 23 -5.52 20.09 -4.24
N ASN A 24 -6.62 20.01 -5.01
CA ASN A 24 -6.91 20.95 -6.11
C ASN A 24 -7.83 22.11 -5.71
N SER A 25 -8.46 22.08 -4.53
CA SER A 25 -9.22 23.21 -4.02
C SER A 25 -8.26 24.36 -3.70
N THR A 26 -8.48 25.53 -4.30
CA THR A 26 -7.52 26.64 -4.36
C THR A 26 -7.14 27.26 -3.00
N SER A 27 -7.80 26.87 -1.91
CA SER A 27 -7.47 27.19 -0.52
C SER A 27 -6.57 26.14 0.18
N ALA A 28 -6.30 24.99 -0.43
CA ALA A 28 -5.48 23.90 0.13
C ALA A 28 -4.01 23.92 -0.31
N ARG A 29 -3.58 24.96 -1.05
CA ARG A 29 -2.17 25.17 -1.46
C ARG A 29 -1.24 25.57 -0.29
N LEU A 30 -1.59 25.16 0.93
CA LEU A 30 -0.80 25.20 2.16
C LEU A 30 -0.35 23.79 2.60
N ILE A 31 -0.87 22.73 1.99
CA ILE A 31 -0.46 21.35 2.29
C ILE A 31 0.66 21.00 1.31
N GLU A 32 1.90 21.25 1.73
CA GLU A 32 3.12 20.93 0.96
C GLU A 32 3.28 19.41 0.78
N SER A 33 2.72 18.62 1.69
CA SER A 33 2.60 17.16 1.59
C SER A 33 1.51 16.63 2.53
N VAL A 34 0.73 15.65 2.07
CA VAL A 34 -0.16 14.86 2.95
C VAL A 34 0.70 13.80 3.63
N THR A 35 0.84 13.88 4.96
CA THR A 35 1.49 12.83 5.76
C THR A 35 0.43 11.85 6.26
N ILE A 36 0.48 10.61 5.78
CA ILE A 36 -0.35 9.52 6.32
C ILE A 36 0.43 8.85 7.45
N GLU A 37 -0.15 8.75 8.66
CA GLU A 37 0.50 8.06 9.78
C GLU A 37 0.75 6.59 9.42
N SER A 38 1.90 6.04 9.83
CA SER A 38 2.33 4.70 9.41
C SER A 38 1.34 3.60 9.78
N GLN A 39 0.57 3.79 10.86
CA GLN A 39 -0.47 2.84 11.29
C GLN A 39 -1.62 2.66 10.28
N TYR A 40 -1.81 3.64 9.38
CA TYR A 40 -2.80 3.57 8.31
C TYR A 40 -2.21 3.09 6.99
N CYS A 41 -0.89 2.93 6.89
CA CYS A 41 -0.25 2.37 5.71
C CYS A 41 -0.30 0.83 5.79
N PRO A 42 -0.92 0.14 4.81
CA PRO A 42 -0.97 -1.32 4.82
C PRO A 42 0.40 -1.97 4.58
N PHE A 43 1.39 -1.19 4.13
CA PHE A 43 2.74 -1.67 3.85
C PHE A 43 3.66 -1.38 5.02
N VAL A 44 3.99 -2.44 5.76
CA VAL A 44 5.00 -2.41 6.82
C VAL A 44 6.36 -2.81 6.28
N SER A 45 7.43 -2.26 6.85
CA SER A 45 8.79 -2.73 6.57
C SER A 45 8.94 -4.17 7.07
N LEU A 46 9.17 -5.12 6.15
CA LEU A 46 9.40 -6.53 6.48
C LEU A 46 10.88 -6.82 6.69
N THR A 47 11.20 -7.56 7.74
CA THR A 47 12.53 -8.18 7.92
C THR A 47 12.49 -9.60 7.37
N CYS A 48 13.35 -9.91 6.41
CA CYS A 48 13.41 -11.22 5.78
C CYS A 48 14.52 -12.09 6.36
N ASP A 49 14.22 -13.37 6.59
CA ASP A 49 15.22 -14.38 6.89
C ASP A 49 15.86 -14.90 5.60
N SER A 50 17.09 -14.47 5.33
CA SER A 50 17.87 -14.89 4.15
C SER A 50 18.28 -16.38 4.16
N THR A 51 18.13 -17.07 5.29
CA THR A 51 18.49 -18.48 5.45
C THR A 51 17.30 -19.42 5.21
N SER A 52 16.08 -18.89 5.10
CA SER A 52 14.89 -19.68 4.82
C SER A 52 15.02 -20.40 3.48
N LYS A 53 14.79 -21.72 3.50
CA LYS A 53 14.85 -22.58 2.31
C LYS A 53 13.55 -22.61 1.51
N TYR A 54 12.46 -22.09 2.09
CA TYR A 54 11.12 -22.19 1.52
C TYR A 54 10.51 -20.82 1.26
N ARG A 55 9.60 -20.78 0.28
CA ARG A 55 8.85 -19.56 -0.07
C ARG A 55 7.85 -19.23 1.03
N SER A 56 7.65 -17.95 1.28
CA SER A 56 6.53 -17.48 2.09
C SER A 56 5.20 -17.82 1.40
N TYR A 57 4.15 -18.02 2.18
CA TYR A 57 2.83 -18.37 1.65
C TYR A 57 2.20 -17.26 0.80
N ASN A 58 2.59 -16.01 1.02
CA ASN A 58 2.06 -14.82 0.34
C ASN A 58 3.03 -14.24 -0.70
N GLY A 59 4.18 -14.86 -0.97
CA GLY A 59 5.16 -14.39 -1.95
C GLY A 59 6.11 -13.28 -1.46
N THR A 60 5.96 -12.80 -0.22
CA THR A 60 6.91 -11.86 0.39
C THR A 60 8.31 -12.47 0.57
N CYS A 61 9.31 -11.60 0.70
CA CYS A 61 10.73 -11.98 0.87
C CYS A 61 11.32 -12.78 -0.31
N ASN A 62 10.71 -12.75 -1.49
CA ASN A 62 11.36 -13.28 -2.69
C ASN A 62 12.52 -12.39 -3.18
N ASN A 63 12.42 -11.08 -2.93
CA ASN A 63 13.47 -10.10 -3.18
C ASN A 63 13.90 -9.50 -1.83
N LEU A 64 15.18 -9.62 -1.45
CA LEU A 64 15.68 -9.17 -0.14
C LEU A 64 15.76 -7.64 -0.04
N ASP A 65 16.03 -6.95 -1.16
CA ASP A 65 16.09 -5.49 -1.20
C ASP A 65 14.68 -4.88 -1.19
N ASN A 66 13.71 -5.59 -1.78
CA ASN A 66 12.31 -5.17 -1.86
C ASN A 66 11.37 -6.32 -1.47
N PRO A 67 11.21 -6.61 -0.15
CA PRO A 67 10.47 -7.77 0.36
C PRO A 67 9.03 -7.94 -0.13
N LEU A 68 8.39 -6.86 -0.59
CA LEU A 68 7.00 -6.86 -1.03
C LEU A 68 6.84 -7.16 -2.54
N TYR A 69 7.92 -7.20 -3.32
CA TYR A 69 7.81 -7.41 -4.77
C TYR A 69 7.30 -8.82 -5.10
N GLY A 70 6.20 -8.88 -5.86
CA GLY A 70 5.51 -10.13 -6.19
C GLY A 70 4.71 -10.73 -5.04
N GLY A 71 4.56 -10.00 -3.93
CA GLY A 71 3.71 -10.38 -2.81
C GLY A 71 2.22 -10.31 -3.16
N SER A 72 1.42 -11.11 -2.48
CA SER A 72 -0.03 -11.02 -2.54
C SER A 72 -0.49 -9.73 -1.84
N ASN A 73 -1.59 -9.14 -2.31
CA ASN A 73 -2.16 -7.88 -1.79
C ASN A 73 -1.23 -6.67 -1.90
N THR A 74 -0.30 -6.68 -2.85
CA THR A 74 0.45 -5.48 -3.26
C THR A 74 -0.17 -4.87 -4.52
N PRO A 75 -0.01 -3.56 -4.77
CA PRO A 75 -0.54 -2.92 -5.97
C PRO A 75 0.00 -3.58 -7.24
N TYR A 76 -0.85 -3.66 -8.26
CA TYR A 76 -0.41 -4.03 -9.61
C TYR A 76 0.42 -2.88 -10.20
N LYS A 77 1.47 -3.23 -10.95
CA LYS A 77 2.35 -2.26 -11.61
C LYS A 77 2.08 -2.20 -13.11
#